data_AF-A0A821PN31-F1
#
_entry.id   AF-A0A821PN31-F1
#
_cell.length_a   1.000
_cell.length_b   1.000
_cell.length_c   1.000
_cell.angle_alpha   90.00
_cell.angle_beta   90.00
_cell.angle_gamma   90.00
#
_symmetry.space_group_name_H-M   'P 1'
#
loop_
_entity.id
_entity.type
_entity.pdbx_description
1 polymer ?
#
loop_
_entity_poly.entity_id
_entity_poly.type
_entity_poly.pdbx_seq_one_letter_code
_entity_poly.pdbx_strand_id
1 'polypeptide(L)'
;NCVVKLTQQMRTEDLRYLQLLERLRHGECNYDDYELLLTRVVGQSSVPLLSDSPWNKAPILVFRNEIRTQLNHKAVSHKAQQTGQTPIVCVAQDTCKGKPIEDRALIKKLLELSDSKTEHLPG
;
A
#
# COMPACT_ATOMS: atom_id res chain seq x y z
N ASN A 1 9.98 -14.34 33.17
CA ASN A 1 9.75 -13.81 31.81
C ASN A 1 11.06 -13.84 31.03
N CYS A 2 11.11 -14.59 29.92
CA CYS A 2 12.27 -14.66 29.03
C CYS A 2 11.89 -13.99 27.70
N VAL A 3 12.74 -13.10 27.19
CA VAL A 3 12.58 -12.45 25.88
C VAL A 3 13.64 -13.03 24.95
N VAL A 4 13.23 -13.47 23.76
CA VAL A 4 14.13 -14.00 22.73
C VAL A 4 14.10 -13.07 21.52
N LYS A 5 15.26 -12.54 21.13
CA LYS A 5 15.44 -11.72 19.91
C LYS A 5 16.04 -12.59 18.81
N LEU A 6 15.32 -12.75 17.70
CA LEU A 6 15.86 -13.36 16.49
C LEU A 6 16.68 -12.30 15.73
N THR A 7 17.93 -12.61 15.42
CA THR A 7 18.88 -11.68 14.78
C THR A 7 19.17 -12.02 13.33
N GLN A 8 18.89 -13.26 12.90
CA GLN A 8 19.14 -13.70 11.53
C GLN A 8 18.08 -13.13 10.56
N GLN A 9 18.55 -12.47 9.50
CA GLN A 9 17.71 -11.95 8.43
C GLN A 9 17.54 -13.01 7.33
N MET A 10 16.28 -13.30 6.98
CA MET A 10 15.93 -14.31 5.96
C MET A 10 15.42 -13.70 4.64
N ARG A 11 15.26 -12.36 4.58
CA ARG A 11 14.62 -11.66 3.44
C ARG A 11 15.60 -11.23 2.36
N THR A 12 16.84 -10.94 2.73
CA THR A 12 17.88 -10.44 1.82
C THR A 12 19.24 -10.84 2.33
N GLU A 13 20.18 -11.04 1.40
CA GLU A 13 21.58 -11.37 1.68
C GLU A 13 22.51 -10.15 1.49
N ASP A 14 21.98 -9.02 1.03
CA ASP A 14 22.73 -7.78 0.84
C ASP A 14 23.15 -7.19 2.20
N LEU A 15 24.39 -7.45 2.59
CA LEU A 15 24.97 -7.01 3.87
C LEU A 15 24.95 -5.48 4.01
N ARG A 16 25.21 -4.73 2.93
CA ARG A 16 25.26 -3.27 2.99
C ARG A 16 23.87 -2.70 3.25
N TYR A 17 22.86 -3.27 2.59
CA TYR A 17 21.46 -2.89 2.83
C TYR A 17 20.97 -3.31 4.22
N LEU A 18 21.35 -4.49 4.71
CA LEU A 18 21.01 -4.95 6.05
C LEU A 18 21.55 -4.03 7.15
N GLN A 19 22.81 -3.58 7.01
CA GLN A 19 23.42 -2.62 7.93
C GLN A 19 22.67 -1.29 7.95
N LEU A 20 22.27 -0.79 6.77
CA LEU A 20 21.44 0.40 6.66
C LEU A 20 20.12 0.21 7.42
N LEU A 21 19.42 -0.91 7.20
CA LEU A 21 18.12 -1.18 7.83
C LEU A 21 18.22 -1.27 9.36
N GLU A 22 19.31 -1.83 9.88
CA GLU A 22 19.54 -1.91 11.33
C GLU A 22 19.81 -0.52 11.94
N ARG A 23 20.61 0.33 11.28
CA ARG A 23 20.81 1.72 11.71
C ARG A 23 19.52 2.53 11.64
N LEU A 24 18.75 2.38 10.55
CA LEU A 24 17.47 3.05 10.37
C LEU A 24 16.49 2.71 11.50
N ARG A 25 16.44 1.45 11.93
CA ARG A 25 15.60 1.00 13.04
C ARG A 25 15.89 1.73 14.36
N HIS A 26 17.14 2.13 14.59
CA HIS A 26 17.58 2.80 15.81
C HIS A 26 17.72 4.32 15.64
N GLY A 27 17.44 4.87 14.45
CA GLY A 27 17.62 6.29 14.17
C GLY A 27 19.09 6.71 14.01
N GLU A 28 19.98 5.78 13.66
CA GLU A 28 21.43 5.96 13.61
C GLU A 28 21.97 6.05 12.16
N CYS A 29 21.11 6.40 11.20
CA CYS A 29 21.54 6.52 9.80
C CYS A 29 22.63 7.57 9.62
N ASN A 30 23.56 7.29 8.72
CA ASN A 30 24.65 8.21 8.36
C ASN A 30 24.54 8.69 6.91
N TYR A 31 25.49 9.53 6.49
CA TYR A 31 25.50 10.09 5.15
C TYR A 31 25.61 9.02 4.05
N ASP A 32 26.41 7.97 4.28
CA ASP A 32 26.53 6.90 3.29
C ASP A 32 25.22 6.08 3.14
N ASP A 33 24.41 5.98 4.20
CA ASP A 33 23.08 5.36 4.13
C ASP A 33 22.14 6.18 3.25
N TYR A 34 22.21 7.51 3.37
CA TYR A 34 21.45 8.43 2.54
C TYR A 34 21.84 8.30 1.06
N GLU A 35 23.14 8.31 0.75
CA GLU A 35 23.65 8.10 -0.61
C GLU A 35 23.21 6.75 -1.18
N LEU A 36 23.26 5.68 -0.37
CA LEU A 36 22.77 4.36 -0.78
C LEU A 36 21.27 4.39 -1.16
N LEU A 37 20.43 5.07 -0.38
CA LEU A 37 19.00 5.20 -0.69
C LEU A 37 18.74 5.98 -1.98
N LEU A 38 19.54 7.02 -2.24
CA LEU A 38 19.43 7.79 -3.49
C LEU A 38 19.64 6.93 -4.73
N THR A 39 20.51 5.91 -4.66
CA THR A 39 20.71 4.95 -5.77
C THR A 39 19.46 4.14 -6.11
N ARG A 40 18.45 4.12 -5.23
CA ARG A 40 17.20 3.35 -5.38
C ARG A 40 16.02 4.20 -5.83
N VAL A 41 16.22 5.49 -6.08
CA VAL A 41 15.18 6.37 -6.64
C VAL A 41 15.09 6.14 -8.14
N VAL A 42 13.96 5.60 -8.58
CA VAL A 42 13.64 5.36 -9.99
C VAL A 42 13.03 6.64 -10.60
N GLY A 43 13.40 6.99 -11.84
CA GLY A 43 12.80 8.11 -12.58
C GLY A 43 13.76 9.20 -13.09
N GLN A 44 15.07 9.01 -12.94
CA GLN A 44 16.07 9.82 -13.67
C GLN A 44 16.24 9.27 -15.11
N SER A 45 16.75 10.08 -16.03
CA SER A 45 16.72 9.90 -17.50
C SER A 45 17.33 8.60 -18.06
N SER A 46 17.82 7.69 -17.22
CA SER A 46 18.43 6.40 -17.58
C SER A 46 17.66 5.16 -17.11
N VAL A 47 16.49 5.31 -16.46
CA VAL A 47 15.76 4.17 -15.87
C VAL A 47 14.67 3.64 -16.81
N PRO A 48 14.46 2.30 -16.91
CA PRO A 48 13.37 1.71 -17.68
C PRO A 48 12.01 2.30 -17.31
N LEU A 49 11.09 2.36 -18.27
CA LEU A 49 9.74 2.84 -18.01
C LEU A 49 9.08 1.97 -16.94
N LEU A 50 8.31 2.58 -16.04
CA LEU A 50 7.57 1.84 -15.01
C LEU A 50 6.52 0.88 -15.60
N SER A 51 6.18 1.05 -16.88
CA SER A 51 5.33 0.14 -17.65
C SER A 51 6.02 -1.16 -18.06
N ASP A 52 7.34 -1.24 -17.95
CA ASP A 52 8.12 -2.40 -18.35
C ASP A 52 8.31 -3.39 -17.18
N SER A 53 8.58 -4.64 -17.52
CA SER A 53 8.92 -5.66 -16.51
C SER A 53 10.28 -5.33 -15.86
N PRO A 54 10.46 -5.51 -14.54
CA PRO A 54 9.50 -6.06 -13.57
C PRO A 54 8.59 -5.00 -12.91
N TRP A 55 8.78 -3.71 -13.21
CA TRP A 55 8.10 -2.59 -12.55
C TRP A 55 6.59 -2.60 -12.74
N ASN A 56 6.12 -3.07 -13.88
CA ASN A 56 4.69 -3.21 -14.17
C ASN A 56 3.95 -4.23 -13.29
N LYS A 57 4.68 -5.02 -12.50
CA LYS A 57 4.14 -5.97 -11.51
C LYS A 57 4.54 -5.62 -10.07
N ALA A 58 5.32 -4.56 -9.87
CA ALA A 58 5.78 -4.18 -8.54
C ALA A 58 4.62 -3.61 -7.71
N PRO A 59 4.46 -4.02 -6.43
CA PRO A 59 3.47 -3.41 -5.56
C PRO A 59 3.86 -1.96 -5.24
N ILE A 60 2.87 -1.06 -5.22
CA ILE A 60 3.06 0.34 -4.84
C ILE A 60 2.63 0.53 -3.39
N LEU A 61 3.57 0.96 -2.55
CA LEU A 61 3.31 1.31 -1.16
C LEU A 61 3.07 2.81 -1.04
N VAL A 62 1.99 3.19 -0.35
CA VAL A 62 1.63 4.59 -0.12
C VAL A 62 1.23 4.79 1.34
N PHE A 63 1.50 5.99 1.86
CA PHE A 63 1.19 6.31 3.25
C PHE A 63 -0.32 6.49 3.50
N ARG A 64 -1.04 7.07 2.53
CA ARG A 64 -2.45 7.44 2.68
C ARG A 64 -3.36 6.43 1.99
N ASN A 65 -4.39 5.99 2.71
CA ASN A 65 -5.34 5.03 2.19
C ASN A 65 -6.12 5.56 0.98
N GLU A 66 -6.45 6.85 0.96
CA GLU A 66 -7.15 7.49 -0.16
C GLU A 66 -6.33 7.41 -1.45
N ILE A 67 -5.00 7.52 -1.34
CA ILE A 67 -4.09 7.37 -2.49
C ILE A 67 -4.07 5.91 -2.95
N ARG A 68 -4.05 4.95 -2.01
CA ARG A 68 -4.14 3.51 -2.33
C ARG A 68 -5.42 3.20 -3.09
N THR A 69 -6.57 3.67 -2.60
CA THR A 69 -7.88 3.45 -3.23
C THR A 69 -7.91 4.05 -4.64
N GLN A 70 -7.43 5.28 -4.82
CA GLN A 70 -7.36 5.90 -6.14
C GLN A 70 -6.44 5.16 -7.12
N LEU A 71 -5.26 4.72 -6.67
CA LEU A 71 -4.33 3.95 -7.49
C LEU A 71 -4.93 2.60 -7.89
N ASN A 72 -5.56 1.89 -6.95
CA ASN A 72 -6.22 0.62 -7.23
C ASN A 72 -7.39 0.78 -8.20
N HIS A 73 -8.23 1.80 -8.04
CA HIS A 73 -9.30 2.09 -8.99
C HIS A 73 -8.77 2.37 -10.40
N LYS A 74 -7.69 3.16 -10.53
CA LYS A 74 -7.03 3.40 -11.82
C LYS A 74 -6.48 2.10 -12.42
N ALA A 75 -5.85 1.25 -11.62
CA ALA A 75 -5.30 -0.03 -12.06
C ALA A 75 -6.40 -0.98 -12.55
N VAL A 76 -7.52 -1.09 -11.82
CA VAL A 76 -8.68 -1.91 -12.22
C VAL A 76 -9.29 -1.39 -13.52
N SER A 77 -9.54 -0.09 -13.64
CA SER A 77 -10.09 0.51 -14.86
C SER A 77 -9.18 0.28 -16.07
N HIS A 78 -7.88 0.47 -15.91
CA HIS A 78 -6.91 0.22 -16.98
C HIS A 78 -6.88 -1.25 -17.39
N LYS A 79 -6.90 -2.17 -16.41
CA LYS A 79 -6.90 -3.61 -16.68
C LYS A 79 -8.19 -4.08 -17.37
N ALA A 80 -9.33 -3.54 -16.96
CA ALA A 80 -10.64 -3.78 -17.58
C ALA A 80 -10.64 -3.37 -19.05
N GLN A 81 -10.13 -2.17 -19.37
CA GLN A 81 -9.98 -1.70 -20.76
C GLN A 81 -9.06 -2.63 -21.58
N GLN A 82 -7.91 -3.01 -21.03
CA GLN A 82 -6.97 -3.91 -21.71
C GLN A 82 -7.55 -5.31 -22.00
N THR A 83 -8.40 -5.81 -21.12
CA THR A 83 -8.96 -7.17 -21.20
C THR A 83 -10.33 -7.22 -21.87
N GLY A 84 -10.95 -6.07 -22.18
CA GLY A 84 -12.32 -5.98 -22.68
C GLY A 84 -13.37 -6.44 -21.65
N GLN A 85 -13.03 -6.44 -20.36
CA GLN A 85 -13.91 -6.88 -19.27
C GLN A 85 -14.49 -5.68 -18.53
N THR A 86 -15.67 -5.86 -17.92
CA THR A 86 -16.30 -4.84 -17.08
C THR A 86 -15.90 -5.05 -15.61
N PRO A 87 -15.45 -4.01 -14.89
CA PRO A 87 -15.23 -4.10 -13.45
C PRO A 87 -16.52 -4.47 -12.72
N ILE A 88 -16.42 -5.40 -11.76
CA ILE A 88 -17.53 -5.76 -10.88
C ILE A 88 -17.40 -4.94 -9.59
N VAL A 89 -18.49 -4.29 -9.18
CA VAL A 89 -18.58 -3.54 -7.92
C VAL A 89 -19.50 -4.30 -6.97
N CYS A 90 -18.94 -4.74 -5.85
CA CYS A 90 -19.69 -5.37 -4.77
C CYS A 90 -19.92 -4.33 -3.66
N VAL A 91 -21.17 -3.92 -3.47
CA VAL A 91 -21.54 -2.95 -2.43
C VAL A 91 -21.94 -3.70 -1.16
N ALA A 92 -21.37 -3.30 -0.03
CA ALA A 92 -21.73 -3.89 1.27
C ALA A 92 -23.18 -3.55 1.66
N GLN A 93 -23.81 -4.42 2.43
CA GLN A 93 -25.10 -4.17 3.05
C GLN A 93 -24.90 -3.95 4.55
N ASP A 94 -25.14 -2.71 5.00
CA ASP A 94 -24.98 -2.34 6.40
C ASP A 94 -26.19 -2.77 7.25
N THR A 95 -25.91 -3.20 8.48
CA THR A 95 -26.93 -3.55 9.47
C THR A 95 -26.69 -2.83 10.80
N CYS A 96 -27.77 -2.52 11.51
CA CYS A 96 -27.73 -2.02 12.88
C CYS A 96 -28.49 -3.00 13.79
N LYS A 97 -27.79 -3.58 14.78
CA LYS A 97 -28.33 -4.61 15.68
C LYS A 97 -28.98 -5.78 14.93
N GLY A 98 -28.34 -6.23 13.84
CA GLY A 98 -28.79 -7.34 13.00
C GLY A 98 -29.95 -7.01 12.04
N LYS A 99 -30.40 -5.75 11.98
CA LYS A 99 -31.43 -5.31 11.03
C LYS A 99 -30.79 -4.48 9.91
N PRO A 100 -31.14 -4.72 8.63
CA PRO A 100 -30.68 -3.86 7.53
C PRO A 100 -31.02 -2.39 7.78
N ILE A 101 -30.10 -1.52 7.41
CA ILE A 101 -30.38 -0.08 7.39
C ILE A 101 -31.23 0.21 6.13
N GLU A 102 -32.37 0.88 6.30
CA GLU A 102 -33.28 1.26 5.20
C GLU A 102 -33.25 2.77 4.89
N ASP A 103 -32.71 3.58 5.80
CA ASP A 103 -32.59 5.03 5.62
C ASP A 103 -31.62 5.35 4.49
N ARG A 104 -32.16 5.85 3.38
CA ARG A 104 -31.39 6.21 2.18
C ARG A 104 -30.34 7.30 2.43
N ALA A 105 -30.64 8.28 3.28
CA ALA A 105 -29.70 9.35 3.59
C ALA A 105 -28.51 8.81 4.38
N LEU A 106 -28.77 7.91 5.34
CA LEU A 106 -27.73 7.23 6.10
C LEU A 106 -26.90 6.30 5.22
N ILE A 107 -27.54 5.45 4.39
CA ILE A 107 -26.86 4.56 3.44
C ILE A 107 -25.92 5.35 2.53
N LYS A 108 -26.41 6.44 1.92
CA LYS A 108 -25.58 7.28 1.05
C LYS A 108 -24.39 7.87 1.81
N LYS A 109 -24.61 8.36 3.03
CA LYS A 109 -23.55 8.90 3.87
C LYS A 109 -22.49 7.85 4.20
N LEU A 110 -22.90 6.61 4.54
CA LEU A 110 -22.00 5.50 4.83
C LEU A 110 -21.16 5.12 3.60
N LEU A 111 -21.76 5.07 2.41
CA LEU A 111 -21.07 4.80 1.14
C LEU A 111 -20.03 5.88 0.79
N GLU A 112 -20.27 7.12 1.21
CA GLU A 112 -19.36 8.26 0.97
C GLU A 112 -18.31 8.42 2.07
N LEU A 113 -18.36 7.61 3.15
CA LEU A 113 -17.32 7.64 4.18
C LEU A 113 -15.99 7.16 3.61
N SER A 114 -14.94 7.92 3.88
CA SER A 114 -13.59 7.48 3.59
C SER A 114 -13.22 6.30 4.49
N ASP A 115 -12.66 5.23 3.90
CA ASP A 115 -12.05 4.09 4.61
C ASP A 115 -11.12 4.47 5.78
N SER A 116 -10.53 5.68 5.77
CA SER A 116 -9.62 6.19 6.79
C SER A 116 -10.31 6.82 8.01
N LYS A 117 -11.64 6.99 7.98
CA LYS A 117 -12.44 7.62 9.05
C LYS A 117 -13.39 6.62 9.69
N THR A 118 -12.97 5.37 9.77
CA THR A 118 -13.72 4.30 10.41
C THR A 118 -13.57 4.30 11.94
N GLU A 119 -12.64 5.08 12.51
CA GLU A 119 -12.24 5.08 13.92
C GLU A 119 -11.93 3.66 14.45
N HIS A 120 -12.98 2.95 14.86
CA HIS A 120 -12.96 1.61 15.43
C HIS A 120 -13.61 0.53 14.54
N LEU A 121 -14.16 0.89 13.39
CA LEU A 121 -14.68 -0.08 12.44
C LEU A 121 -13.49 -0.68 11.67
N PRO A 122 -13.38 -2.03 11.60
CA PRO A 122 -12.33 -2.66 10.83
C PRO A 122 -12.48 -2.25 9.36
N GLY A 123 -11.42 -1.64 8.81
CA GLY A 123 -11.26 -1.44 7.37
C GLY A 123 -10.80 -2.71 6.67
#